data_AF-A0A7W8LFY6-F1
#
_entry.id   AF-A0A7W8LFY6-F1
#
_cell.length_a   1.000
_cell.length_b   1.000
_cell.length_c   1.000
_cell.angle_alpha   90.00
_cell.angle_beta   90.00
_cell.angle_gamma   90.00
#
_symmetry.space_group_name_H-M   'P 1'
#
loop_
_entity.id
_entity.type
_entity.pdbx_description
1 polymer ?
#
loop_
_entity_poly.entity_id
_entity_poly.type
_entity_poly.pdbx_seq_one_letter_code
_entity_poly.pdbx_strand_id
1 'polypeptide(L)'
;MNSPSTSGPARKTRFVNPLEMADLNSEYRRYGANVHFDNAYPAEHGWESPDGELACGTLGSPYMVRCSANGAVYDSVKTWLTMFLGPLKPRNDGKLSGTLSAFDQTEFGASPNVSMSSTGSVFVPKACAQGNKCGFVLALHGCLQEASLIGNRWVTEAGIDEWADTNKLVVVYPDTIASSGPGPTNPNACFDWWGYSNQYDPNYALRSGLQMSVLYAMVQRVTGRP
;
A
#
# COMPACT_ATOMS: atom_id res chain seq x y z
N MET A 1 -25.44 22.15 16.83
CA MET A 1 -24.10 22.73 17.11
C MET A 1 -23.09 21.64 16.77
N ASN A 2 -22.57 21.67 15.55
CA ASN A 2 -21.61 20.69 15.07
C ASN A 2 -20.20 21.21 15.39
N SER A 3 -19.54 20.64 16.39
CA SER A 3 -18.11 20.88 16.58
C SER A 3 -17.34 20.15 15.47
N PRO A 4 -16.49 20.84 14.68
CA PRO A 4 -15.57 20.16 13.80
C PRO A 4 -14.50 19.48 14.69
N SER A 5 -14.43 18.16 14.66
CA SER A 5 -13.31 17.44 15.28
C SER A 5 -12.05 17.74 14.49
N THR A 6 -11.29 18.75 14.91
CA THR A 6 -9.92 18.97 14.43
C THR A 6 -9.02 17.94 15.09
N SER A 7 -8.94 16.77 14.48
CA SER A 7 -7.98 15.74 14.82
C SER A 7 -6.68 16.11 14.06
N GLY A 8 -5.60 16.44 14.77
CA GLY A 8 -4.28 16.79 14.21
C GLY A 8 -3.39 15.56 13.98
N PRO A 9 -2.38 15.61 13.11
CA PRO A 9 -1.75 14.44 12.47
C PRO A 9 -1.22 13.38 13.44
N ALA A 10 -1.05 12.13 12.96
CA ALA A 10 -0.62 10.96 13.72
C ALA A 10 0.45 11.33 14.75
N ARG A 11 0.06 11.40 16.03
CA ARG A 11 0.75 12.22 17.04
C ARG A 11 2.17 11.76 17.42
N LYS A 12 2.66 10.63 16.89
CA LYS A 12 3.89 9.99 17.36
C LYS A 12 4.87 9.45 16.32
N THR A 13 4.54 9.33 15.03
CA THR A 13 5.57 8.94 14.05
C THR A 13 6.75 9.91 14.14
N ARG A 14 7.93 9.37 14.42
CA ARG A 14 9.19 10.11 14.40
C ARG A 14 9.95 10.00 13.08
N PHE A 15 9.47 9.16 12.15
CA PHE A 15 10.16 8.88 10.89
C PHE A 15 9.71 9.82 9.77
N VAL A 16 8.40 9.87 9.50
CA VAL A 16 7.78 10.95 8.71
C VAL A 16 7.17 11.96 9.67
N ASN A 17 7.44 13.24 9.45
CA ASN A 17 6.90 14.33 10.26
C ASN A 17 5.36 14.33 10.11
N PRO A 18 4.59 14.24 11.21
CA PRO A 18 3.13 14.26 11.16
C PRO A 18 2.56 15.46 10.37
N LEU A 19 3.26 16.61 10.39
CA LEU A 19 2.84 17.80 9.65
C LEU A 19 2.78 17.58 8.13
N GLU A 20 3.63 16.72 7.56
CA GLU A 20 3.58 16.39 6.13
C GLU A 20 2.21 15.81 5.74
N MET A 21 1.65 14.93 6.58
CA MET A 21 0.32 14.36 6.35
C MET A 21 -0.81 15.37 6.59
N ALA A 22 -0.59 16.36 7.46
CA ALA A 22 -1.54 17.46 7.64
C ALA A 22 -1.56 18.40 6.43
N ASP A 23 -0.39 18.67 5.84
CA ASP A 23 -0.23 19.46 4.63
C ASP A 23 -0.85 18.71 3.44
N LEU A 24 -0.60 17.41 3.30
CA LEU A 24 -1.23 16.57 2.28
C LEU A 24 -2.77 16.57 2.38
N ASN A 25 -3.32 16.42 3.59
CA ASN A 25 -4.76 16.54 3.82
C ASN A 25 -5.29 17.93 3.42
N SER A 26 -4.53 18.99 3.69
CA SER A 26 -4.90 20.36 3.30
C SER A 26 -4.87 20.55 1.79
N GLU A 27 -3.87 20.00 1.11
CA GLU A 27 -3.75 19.99 -0.34
C GLU A 27 -4.92 19.27 -1.01
N TYR A 28 -5.24 18.04 -0.60
CA TYR A 28 -6.36 17.29 -1.18
C TYR A 28 -7.71 18.01 -0.99
N ARG A 29 -7.93 18.60 0.19
CA ARG A 29 -9.14 19.41 0.44
C ARG A 29 -9.20 20.65 -0.44
N ARG A 30 -8.06 21.30 -0.71
CA ARG A 30 -7.98 22.44 -1.63
C ARG A 30 -8.43 22.08 -3.04
N TYR A 31 -8.14 20.85 -3.49
CA TYR A 31 -8.61 20.34 -4.79
C TYR A 31 -10.02 19.73 -4.75
N GLY A 32 -10.74 19.83 -3.63
CA GLY A 32 -12.14 19.39 -3.51
C GLY A 32 -12.33 17.89 -3.26
N ALA A 33 -11.27 17.17 -2.84
CA ALA A 33 -11.39 15.77 -2.48
C ALA A 33 -12.20 15.58 -1.18
N ASN A 34 -12.99 14.50 -1.12
CA ASN A 34 -13.60 14.05 0.13
C ASN A 34 -12.57 13.25 0.93
N VAL A 35 -12.00 13.87 1.97
CA VAL A 35 -10.89 13.30 2.74
C VAL A 35 -11.36 12.83 4.12
N HIS A 36 -10.98 11.60 4.47
CA HIS A 36 -10.99 11.13 5.85
C HIS A 36 -9.55 11.14 6.37
N PHE A 37 -9.34 11.82 7.49
CA PHE A 37 -8.02 11.95 8.11
C PHE A 37 -8.08 11.43 9.54
N ASP A 38 -7.54 10.24 9.76
CA ASP A 38 -7.48 9.62 11.09
C ASP A 38 -6.09 9.79 11.71
N ASN A 39 -6.08 10.22 12.96
CA ASN A 39 -4.92 10.42 13.81
C ASN A 39 -5.25 10.19 15.29
N ALA A 40 -6.34 9.47 15.55
CA ALA A 40 -6.78 9.13 16.90
C ALA A 40 -5.83 8.12 17.56
N TYR A 41 -5.06 7.38 16.76
CA TYR A 41 -4.17 6.32 17.23
C TYR A 41 -2.71 6.81 17.34
N PRO A 42 -1.98 6.38 18.39
CA PRO A 42 -0.58 6.75 18.60
C PRO A 42 0.37 5.85 17.79
N ALA A 43 0.08 5.63 16.51
CA ALA A 43 0.88 4.78 15.64
C ALA A 43 2.28 5.38 15.41
N GLU A 44 3.31 4.53 15.46
CA GLU A 44 4.62 4.82 14.87
C GLU A 44 4.59 4.60 13.35
N HIS A 45 5.72 4.85 12.68
CA HIS A 45 5.82 4.70 11.24
C HIS A 45 5.75 3.23 10.81
N GLY A 46 4.64 2.85 10.17
CA GLY A 46 4.41 1.53 9.60
C GLY A 46 3.01 1.43 8.96
N TRP A 47 2.77 0.33 8.26
CA TRP A 47 1.44 -0.02 7.75
C TRP A 47 0.58 -0.54 8.91
N GLU A 48 -0.58 0.09 9.10
CA GLU A 48 -1.52 -0.31 10.14
C GLU A 48 -2.52 -1.34 9.60
N SER A 49 -2.67 -2.45 10.32
CA SER A 49 -3.75 -3.41 10.06
C SER A 49 -4.09 -4.23 11.33
N PRO A 50 -5.20 -4.99 11.32
CA PRO A 50 -5.48 -5.97 12.37
C PRO A 50 -4.44 -7.09 12.51
N ASP A 51 -3.65 -7.35 11.47
CA ASP A 51 -2.73 -8.49 11.37
C ASP A 51 -1.26 -8.12 11.58
N GLY A 52 -0.95 -6.83 11.71
CA GLY A 52 0.42 -6.37 11.96
C GLY A 52 1.01 -6.99 13.23
N GLU A 53 2.24 -7.50 13.12
CA GLU A 53 2.91 -8.17 14.25
C GLU A 53 3.46 -7.20 15.31
N LEU A 54 3.70 -5.94 14.96
CA LEU A 54 4.25 -4.94 15.87
C LEU A 54 3.16 -4.19 16.63
N ALA A 55 3.41 -3.86 17.90
CA ALA A 55 2.52 -2.97 18.64
C ALA A 55 2.45 -1.58 17.98
N CYS A 56 1.28 -0.94 18.04
CA CYS A 56 1.01 0.39 17.45
C CYS A 56 2.15 1.41 17.57
N GLY A 57 2.75 1.52 18.76
CA GLY A 57 3.81 2.50 19.06
C GLY A 57 5.23 2.00 18.81
N THR A 58 5.42 0.93 18.04
CA THR A 58 6.74 0.34 17.77
C THR A 58 7.22 0.76 16.39
N LEU A 59 8.42 1.34 16.33
CA LEU A 59 9.14 1.60 15.09
C LEU A 59 10.18 0.50 14.85
N GLY A 60 10.06 -0.22 13.74
CA GLY A 60 11.02 -1.24 13.34
C GLY A 60 10.50 -2.16 12.24
N SER A 61 11.38 -3.00 11.69
CA SER A 61 11.01 -4.05 10.73
C SER A 61 10.03 -5.05 11.38
N PRO A 62 8.99 -5.52 10.65
CA PRO A 62 8.72 -5.33 9.23
C PRO A 62 7.87 -4.09 8.89
N TYR A 63 7.76 -3.14 9.83
CA TYR A 63 6.92 -1.95 9.73
C TYR A 63 5.43 -2.28 9.55
N MET A 64 4.98 -3.41 10.11
CA MET A 64 3.58 -3.84 10.13
C MET A 64 3.06 -3.68 11.56
N VAL A 65 2.26 -2.65 11.81
CA VAL A 65 1.81 -2.28 13.15
C VAL A 65 0.33 -2.59 13.34
N ARG A 66 -0.05 -2.94 14.56
CA ARG A 66 -1.43 -3.16 14.97
C ARG A 66 -1.83 -2.18 16.05
N CYS A 67 -2.86 -1.37 15.75
CA CYS A 67 -3.38 -0.40 16.69
C CYS A 67 -4.63 -0.89 17.40
N SER A 68 -4.84 -0.38 18.62
CA SER A 68 -6.04 -0.70 19.40
C SER A 68 -6.39 0.50 20.29
N ALA A 69 -7.68 0.74 20.45
CA ALA A 69 -8.21 1.74 21.37
C ALA A 69 -9.43 1.15 22.10
N ASN A 70 -9.54 1.41 23.42
CA ASN A 70 -10.68 0.98 24.23
C ASN A 70 -10.99 -0.53 24.14
N GLY A 71 -9.96 -1.37 24.04
CA GLY A 71 -10.11 -2.83 23.94
C GLY A 71 -10.53 -3.35 22.56
N ALA A 72 -10.67 -2.48 21.55
CA ALA A 72 -10.94 -2.87 20.17
C ALA A 72 -9.71 -2.63 19.28
N VAL A 73 -9.47 -3.57 18.37
CA VAL A 73 -8.45 -3.46 17.32
C VAL A 73 -8.92 -2.45 16.28
N TYR A 74 -8.04 -1.55 15.88
CA TYR A 74 -8.30 -0.65 14.76
C TYR A 74 -8.06 -1.39 13.44
N ASP A 75 -8.84 -1.03 12.43
CA ASP A 75 -8.75 -1.61 11.09
C ASP A 75 -8.79 -0.47 10.09
N SER A 76 -7.62 0.10 9.80
CA SER A 76 -7.49 1.14 8.78
C SER A 76 -7.87 0.60 7.39
N VAL A 77 -7.68 -0.70 7.14
CA VAL A 77 -8.00 -1.37 5.88
C VAL A 77 -9.49 -1.31 5.57
N LYS A 78 -10.32 -1.67 6.54
CA LYS A 78 -11.77 -1.48 6.49
C LYS A 78 -12.13 -0.02 6.25
N THR A 79 -11.45 0.89 6.94
CA THR A 79 -11.73 2.32 6.91
C THR A 79 -11.56 2.88 5.50
N TRP A 80 -10.40 2.70 4.88
CA TRP A 80 -10.17 3.21 3.52
C TRP A 80 -10.94 2.43 2.46
N LEU A 81 -11.10 1.10 2.57
CA LEU A 81 -11.91 0.33 1.63
C LEU A 81 -13.38 0.79 1.64
N THR A 82 -13.93 1.08 2.82
CA THR A 82 -15.31 1.58 2.96
C THR A 82 -15.47 2.95 2.29
N MET A 83 -14.44 3.81 2.32
CA MET A 83 -14.48 5.10 1.63
C MET A 83 -14.61 4.96 0.11
N PHE A 84 -13.92 3.99 -0.49
CA PHE A 84 -13.93 3.81 -1.94
C PHE A 84 -15.10 2.95 -2.45
N LEU A 85 -15.50 1.94 -1.68
CA LEU A 85 -16.46 0.92 -2.12
C LEU A 85 -17.83 1.01 -1.45
N GLY A 86 -17.94 1.81 -0.38
CA GLY A 86 -19.13 1.83 0.47
C GLY A 86 -19.18 0.63 1.42
N PRO A 87 -20.38 0.19 1.85
CA PRO A 87 -20.53 -0.93 2.79
C PRO A 87 -19.84 -2.22 2.32
N LEU A 88 -18.98 -2.77 3.17
CA LEU A 88 -18.25 -4.01 2.90
C LEU A 88 -18.95 -5.22 3.53
N LYS A 89 -18.85 -6.38 2.87
CA LYS A 89 -19.12 -7.66 3.51
C LYS A 89 -18.07 -7.94 4.59
N PRO A 90 -18.42 -8.71 5.65
CA PRO A 90 -17.48 -9.03 6.71
C PRO A 90 -16.16 -9.59 6.19
N ARG A 91 -15.07 -9.20 6.83
CA ARG A 91 -13.71 -9.71 6.60
C ARG A 91 -13.67 -11.24 6.77
N ASN A 92 -12.85 -11.94 5.98
CA ASN A 92 -12.57 -13.36 6.20
C ASN A 92 -11.41 -13.53 7.19
N ASP A 93 -11.72 -13.74 8.46
CA ASP A 93 -10.71 -14.01 9.51
C ASP A 93 -10.28 -15.50 9.56
N GLY A 94 -10.79 -16.32 8.64
CA GLY A 94 -10.48 -17.74 8.53
C GLY A 94 -9.51 -18.04 7.38
N LYS A 95 -9.60 -19.25 6.83
CA LYS A 95 -8.83 -19.62 5.65
C LYS A 95 -9.38 -18.88 4.43
N LEU A 96 -8.52 -18.11 3.75
CA LEU A 96 -8.84 -17.43 2.51
C LEU A 96 -9.28 -18.42 1.42
N SER A 97 -10.28 -18.03 0.64
CA SER A 97 -10.79 -18.83 -0.48
C SER A 97 -10.02 -18.57 -1.78
N GLY A 98 -9.42 -17.39 -1.92
CA GLY A 98 -8.58 -16.99 -3.02
C GLY A 98 -7.19 -17.62 -3.02
N THR A 99 -6.44 -17.30 -4.07
CA THR A 99 -5.07 -17.76 -4.26
C THR A 99 -4.13 -16.56 -4.26
N LEU A 100 -3.10 -16.63 -3.43
CA LEU A 100 -1.94 -15.76 -3.51
C LEU A 100 -0.88 -16.42 -4.41
N SER A 101 -0.47 -15.71 -5.46
CA SER A 101 0.52 -16.18 -6.43
C SER A 101 1.58 -15.13 -6.70
N ALA A 102 2.79 -15.57 -7.01
CA ALA A 102 3.81 -14.69 -7.56
C ALA A 102 3.59 -14.47 -9.07
N PHE A 103 4.04 -13.33 -9.59
CA PHE A 103 4.06 -13.04 -11.03
C PHE A 103 5.35 -12.32 -11.45
N ASP A 104 5.70 -12.43 -12.73
CA ASP A 104 6.87 -11.80 -13.31
C ASP A 104 6.59 -10.33 -13.63
N GLN A 105 7.26 -9.41 -12.91
CA GLN A 105 7.12 -7.97 -13.13
C GLN A 105 7.89 -7.49 -14.36
N THR A 106 8.86 -8.27 -14.86
CA THR A 106 9.67 -7.88 -16.02
C THR A 106 8.84 -7.80 -17.29
N GLU A 107 7.72 -8.54 -17.35
CA GLU A 107 6.71 -8.42 -18.40
C GLU A 107 6.15 -6.98 -18.52
N PHE A 108 6.18 -6.23 -17.42
CA PHE A 108 5.68 -4.85 -17.34
C PHE A 108 6.80 -3.80 -17.38
N GLY A 109 8.06 -4.23 -17.58
CA GLY A 109 9.23 -3.33 -17.63
C GLY A 109 9.96 -3.17 -16.30
N ALA A 110 9.62 -3.95 -15.27
CA ALA A 110 10.39 -3.96 -14.04
C ALA A 110 11.82 -4.44 -14.30
N SER A 111 12.79 -3.79 -13.68
CA SER A 111 14.20 -4.14 -13.75
C SER A 111 14.98 -3.47 -12.62
N PRO A 112 16.21 -3.92 -12.34
CA PRO A 112 17.09 -3.24 -11.41
C PRO A 112 17.37 -1.77 -11.77
N ASN A 113 17.33 -1.41 -13.06
CA ASN A 113 17.53 -0.03 -13.52
C ASN A 113 16.39 0.92 -13.12
N VAL A 114 15.22 0.38 -12.78
CA VAL A 114 14.08 1.15 -12.24
C VAL A 114 13.83 0.82 -10.77
N SER A 115 14.78 0.18 -10.08
CA SER A 115 14.66 -0.25 -8.67
C SER A 115 13.45 -1.14 -8.41
N MET A 116 13.05 -1.98 -9.37
CA MET A 116 11.93 -2.91 -9.21
C MET A 116 12.36 -4.36 -9.26
N SER A 117 11.76 -5.18 -8.40
CA SER A 117 11.98 -6.63 -8.37
C SER A 117 11.55 -7.28 -9.69
N SER A 118 12.10 -8.45 -10.02
CA SER A 118 11.53 -9.26 -11.11
C SER A 118 10.22 -9.93 -10.69
N THR A 119 9.91 -10.01 -9.39
CA THR A 119 8.78 -10.77 -8.86
C THR A 119 7.86 -9.87 -8.05
N GLY A 120 6.56 -9.92 -8.33
CA GLY A 120 5.50 -9.30 -7.53
C GLY A 120 4.52 -10.37 -7.06
N SER A 121 3.55 -9.98 -6.23
CA SER A 121 2.50 -10.90 -5.75
C SER A 121 1.11 -10.44 -6.14
N VAL A 122 0.19 -11.38 -6.36
CA VAL A 122 -1.21 -11.11 -6.65
C VAL A 122 -2.11 -12.05 -5.88
N PHE A 123 -3.10 -11.49 -5.19
CA PHE A 123 -4.18 -12.22 -4.57
C PHE A 123 -5.42 -12.17 -5.45
N VAL A 124 -5.95 -13.34 -5.82
CA VAL A 124 -7.14 -13.47 -6.64
C VAL A 124 -8.21 -14.23 -5.85
N PRO A 125 -9.29 -13.58 -5.40
CA PRO A 125 -10.42 -14.25 -4.77
C PRO A 125 -11.02 -15.32 -5.68
N LYS A 126 -11.52 -16.42 -5.11
CA LYS A 126 -12.13 -17.53 -5.86
C LYS A 126 -13.21 -17.06 -6.83
N ALA A 127 -14.03 -16.10 -6.40
CA ALA A 127 -15.07 -15.52 -7.24
C ALA A 127 -14.50 -14.83 -8.49
N CYS A 128 -13.37 -14.13 -8.37
CA CYS A 128 -12.71 -13.44 -9.48
C CYS A 128 -12.07 -14.44 -10.46
N ALA A 129 -11.44 -15.49 -9.94
CA ALA A 129 -10.88 -16.57 -10.76
C ALA A 129 -11.96 -17.31 -11.59
N GLN A 130 -13.22 -17.29 -11.15
CA GLN A 130 -14.37 -17.86 -11.86
C GLN A 130 -14.97 -16.92 -12.93
N GLY A 131 -14.33 -15.79 -13.22
CA GLY A 131 -14.77 -14.86 -14.28
C GLY A 131 -15.81 -13.83 -13.84
N ASN A 132 -16.06 -13.69 -12.53
CA ASN A 132 -16.90 -12.59 -12.05
C ASN A 132 -16.21 -11.24 -12.24
N LYS A 133 -17.02 -10.19 -12.43
CA LYS A 133 -16.52 -8.82 -12.33
C LYS A 133 -16.04 -8.53 -10.91
N CYS A 134 -14.81 -8.05 -10.80
CA CYS A 134 -14.15 -7.73 -9.54
C CYS A 134 -13.64 -6.30 -9.52
N GLY A 135 -13.50 -5.76 -8.31
CA GLY A 135 -12.71 -4.56 -8.07
C GLY A 135 -11.22 -4.90 -8.03
N PHE A 136 -10.40 -3.88 -7.85
CA PHE A 136 -8.95 -3.98 -7.90
C PHE A 136 -8.30 -3.04 -6.89
N VAL A 137 -7.24 -3.50 -6.24
CA VAL A 137 -6.37 -2.73 -5.37
C VAL A 137 -4.92 -2.93 -5.84
N LEU A 138 -4.20 -1.82 -6.07
CA LEU A 138 -2.76 -1.81 -6.22
C LEU A 138 -2.15 -1.41 -4.87
N ALA A 139 -1.54 -2.36 -4.17
CA ALA A 139 -1.03 -2.18 -2.82
C ALA A 139 0.50 -2.02 -2.83
N LEU A 140 0.96 -0.80 -2.56
CA LEU A 140 2.38 -0.44 -2.59
C LEU A 140 2.96 -0.49 -1.16
N HIS A 141 4.02 -1.27 -0.97
CA HIS A 141 4.74 -1.33 0.30
C HIS A 141 5.57 -0.05 0.55
N GLY A 142 6.00 0.17 1.80
CA GLY A 142 6.92 1.25 2.15
C GLY A 142 8.40 0.88 1.96
N CYS A 143 9.30 1.84 2.18
CA CYS A 143 10.74 1.56 2.23
C CYS A 143 11.06 0.45 3.26
N LEU A 144 12.08 -0.36 3.01
CA LEU A 144 12.51 -1.49 3.84
C LEU A 144 11.44 -2.59 4.00
N GLN A 145 10.45 -2.61 3.12
CA GLN A 145 9.40 -3.63 3.08
C GLN A 145 9.42 -4.47 1.80
N GLU A 146 10.52 -4.44 1.04
CA GLU A 146 10.74 -5.36 -0.09
C GLU A 146 10.73 -6.81 0.39
N ALA A 147 10.25 -7.72 -0.46
CA ALA A 147 10.10 -9.13 -0.10
C ALA A 147 11.44 -9.80 0.26
N SER A 148 12.56 -9.33 -0.30
CA SER A 148 13.90 -9.84 0.00
C SER A 148 14.33 -9.57 1.45
N LEU A 149 13.76 -8.54 2.10
CA LEU A 149 14.09 -8.12 3.45
C LEU A 149 13.09 -8.64 4.50
N ILE A 150 11.79 -8.63 4.19
CA ILE A 150 10.73 -8.98 5.15
C ILE A 150 9.92 -10.23 4.76
N GLY A 151 10.34 -10.97 3.74
CA GLY A 151 9.62 -12.14 3.24
C GLY A 151 8.23 -11.76 2.71
N ASN A 152 7.21 -12.51 3.11
CA ASN A 152 5.83 -12.25 2.69
C ASN A 152 5.04 -11.35 3.66
N ARG A 153 5.69 -10.76 4.67
CA ARG A 153 5.04 -9.98 5.74
C ARG A 153 4.19 -8.83 5.20
N TRP A 154 4.67 -8.10 4.20
CA TRP A 154 3.87 -7.06 3.55
C TRP A 154 2.52 -7.59 3.05
N VAL A 155 2.54 -8.71 2.34
CA VAL A 155 1.33 -9.29 1.75
C VAL A 155 0.43 -9.90 2.81
N THR A 156 0.99 -10.67 3.75
CA THR A 156 0.20 -11.43 4.74
C THR A 156 -0.25 -10.61 5.94
N GLU A 157 0.39 -9.48 6.22
CA GLU A 157 0.03 -8.62 7.35
C GLU A 157 -0.58 -7.30 6.93
N ALA A 158 -0.71 -7.00 5.64
CA ALA A 158 -1.39 -5.78 5.21
C ALA A 158 -2.90 -5.80 5.51
N GLY A 159 -3.48 -6.99 5.73
CA GLY A 159 -4.89 -7.18 6.06
C GLY A 159 -5.86 -6.95 4.90
N ILE A 160 -5.34 -6.75 3.69
CA ILE A 160 -6.12 -6.42 2.49
C ILE A 160 -6.78 -7.67 1.91
N ASP A 161 -6.08 -8.81 1.89
CA ASP A 161 -6.54 -10.04 1.26
C ASP A 161 -7.80 -10.60 1.94
N GLU A 162 -7.92 -10.46 3.27
CA GLU A 162 -9.09 -10.90 4.04
C GLU A 162 -10.34 -10.10 3.74
N TRP A 163 -10.20 -8.80 3.45
CA TRP A 163 -11.30 -7.98 2.95
C TRP A 163 -11.57 -8.28 1.48
N ALA A 164 -10.52 -8.48 0.68
CA ALA A 164 -10.61 -8.76 -0.75
C ALA A 164 -11.34 -10.08 -1.05
N ASP A 165 -11.12 -11.11 -0.24
CA ASP A 165 -11.67 -12.45 -0.40
C ASP A 165 -13.20 -12.47 -0.35
N THR A 166 -13.81 -11.63 0.50
CA THR A 166 -15.27 -11.54 0.63
C THR A 166 -15.88 -10.43 -0.24
N ASN A 167 -15.08 -9.43 -0.63
CA ASN A 167 -15.55 -8.25 -1.38
C ASN A 167 -15.17 -8.25 -2.88
N LYS A 168 -14.67 -9.38 -3.41
CA LYS A 168 -14.36 -9.54 -4.85
C LYS A 168 -13.35 -8.49 -5.33
N LEU A 169 -12.22 -8.36 -4.63
CA LEU A 169 -11.14 -7.46 -4.99
C LEU A 169 -9.92 -8.28 -5.41
N VAL A 170 -9.38 -8.05 -6.60
CA VAL A 170 -8.04 -8.54 -6.92
C VAL A 170 -7.03 -7.58 -6.30
N VAL A 171 -6.03 -8.10 -5.61
CA VAL A 171 -4.98 -7.27 -5.00
C VAL A 171 -3.66 -7.57 -5.68
N VAL A 172 -3.02 -6.56 -6.26
CA VAL A 172 -1.66 -6.67 -6.81
C VAL A 172 -0.72 -5.94 -5.87
N TYR A 173 0.37 -6.61 -5.52
CA TYR A 173 1.46 -6.17 -4.66
C TYR A 173 2.74 -6.09 -5.50
N PRO A 174 3.01 -4.96 -6.17
CA PRO A 174 4.28 -4.74 -6.81
C PRO A 174 5.39 -4.68 -5.76
N ASP A 175 6.55 -5.24 -6.09
CA ASP A 175 7.72 -5.27 -5.20
C ASP A 175 8.87 -4.46 -5.81
N THR A 176 9.48 -3.62 -5.00
CA THR A 176 10.72 -2.91 -5.37
C THR A 176 11.95 -3.69 -4.90
N ILE A 177 13.14 -3.28 -5.33
CA ILE A 177 14.40 -3.81 -4.78
C ILE A 177 15.35 -2.69 -4.41
N ALA A 178 16.17 -2.95 -3.40
CA ALA A 178 17.27 -2.05 -3.06
C ALA A 178 18.26 -1.95 -4.24
N SER A 179 18.73 -0.73 -4.51
CA SER A 179 19.68 -0.46 -5.58
C SER A 179 20.80 0.49 -5.12
N SER A 180 22.00 0.27 -5.65
CA SER A 180 23.18 1.09 -5.40
C SER A 180 23.87 1.45 -6.72
N GLY A 181 24.73 2.48 -6.69
CA GLY A 181 25.46 2.97 -7.86
C GLY A 181 26.20 1.87 -8.65
N PRO A 182 26.37 2.03 -9.98
CA PRO A 182 26.17 3.27 -10.72
C PRO A 182 24.72 3.57 -11.12
N GLY A 183 23.75 2.68 -10.88
CA GLY A 183 22.32 2.90 -11.16
C GLY A 183 21.61 3.82 -10.15
N PRO A 184 20.26 3.87 -10.14
CA PRO A 184 19.51 4.61 -9.12
C PRO A 184 19.98 4.23 -7.72
N THR A 185 20.20 5.21 -6.85
CA THR A 185 20.61 4.95 -5.46
C THR A 185 19.39 4.94 -4.56
N ASN A 186 18.94 3.74 -4.21
CA ASN A 186 17.78 3.47 -3.39
C ASN A 186 18.08 2.29 -2.44
N PRO A 187 18.92 2.49 -1.41
CA PRO A 187 19.37 1.40 -0.54
C PRO A 187 18.26 0.79 0.31
N ASN A 188 17.10 1.45 0.38
CA ASN A 188 15.98 1.05 1.21
C ASN A 188 14.81 0.50 0.39
N ALA A 189 14.97 0.24 -0.92
CA ALA A 189 13.89 -0.27 -1.77
C ALA A 189 12.59 0.55 -1.62
N CYS A 190 12.68 1.86 -1.69
CA CYS A 190 11.51 2.73 -1.75
C CYS A 190 10.93 2.73 -3.18
N PHE A 191 9.67 3.12 -3.34
CA PHE A 191 9.19 3.64 -4.62
C PHE A 191 9.83 5.02 -4.88
N ASP A 192 9.95 5.43 -6.14
CA ASP A 192 10.59 6.71 -6.48
C ASP A 192 9.64 7.88 -6.23
N TRP A 193 9.80 8.52 -5.07
CA TRP A 193 9.03 9.70 -4.66
C TRP A 193 9.91 10.93 -4.42
N TRP A 194 11.24 10.80 -4.50
CA TRP A 194 12.20 11.91 -4.36
C TRP A 194 13.10 12.09 -5.58
N GLY A 195 12.86 11.35 -6.66
CA GLY A 195 13.60 11.42 -7.92
C GLY A 195 14.97 10.78 -7.87
N TYR A 196 15.17 9.68 -7.12
CA TYR A 196 16.47 9.00 -7.13
C TYR A 196 16.83 8.42 -8.50
N SER A 197 15.82 8.21 -9.35
CA SER A 197 16.04 7.76 -10.71
C SER A 197 16.27 8.91 -11.69
N ASN A 198 16.24 10.20 -11.29
CA ASN A 198 16.31 11.37 -12.19
C ASN A 198 17.47 11.38 -13.18
N GLN A 199 18.59 10.75 -12.86
CA GLN A 199 19.70 10.56 -13.80
C GLN A 199 19.29 9.76 -15.05
N TYR A 200 18.28 8.90 -14.92
CA TYR A 200 17.76 7.95 -15.90
C TYR A 200 16.30 8.23 -16.28
N ASP A 201 15.52 8.80 -15.37
CA ASP A 201 14.11 9.16 -15.51
C ASP A 201 13.82 10.52 -14.86
N PRO A 202 13.91 11.63 -15.61
CA PRO A 202 13.59 12.95 -15.09
C PRO A 202 12.09 13.16 -14.81
N ASN A 203 11.25 12.15 -15.07
CA ASN A 203 9.80 12.22 -15.04
C ASN A 203 9.19 11.38 -13.92
N TYR A 204 9.93 11.05 -12.86
CA TYR A 204 9.50 10.12 -11.78
C TYR A 204 8.08 10.41 -11.24
N ALA A 205 7.72 11.70 -11.08
CA ALA A 205 6.42 12.15 -10.57
C ALA A 205 5.35 12.36 -11.66
N LEU A 206 5.69 12.19 -12.95
CA LEU A 206 4.77 12.36 -14.07
C LEU A 206 4.19 11.02 -14.53
N ARG A 207 3.14 11.08 -15.34
CA ARG A 207 2.53 9.90 -15.97
C ARG A 207 3.52 9.07 -16.79
N SER A 208 4.58 9.70 -17.30
CA SER A 208 5.63 9.07 -18.10
C SER A 208 6.81 8.55 -17.28
N GLY A 209 6.76 8.62 -15.95
CA GLY A 209 7.81 8.06 -15.09
C GLY A 209 7.91 6.55 -15.28
N LEU A 210 9.12 6.01 -15.15
CA LEU A 210 9.41 4.60 -15.44
C LEU A 210 8.71 3.67 -14.45
N GLN A 211 8.82 3.90 -13.14
CA GLN A 211 8.08 3.10 -12.15
C GLN A 211 6.57 3.24 -12.32
N MET A 212 6.07 4.46 -12.55
CA MET A 212 4.66 4.72 -12.84
C MET A 212 4.16 3.94 -14.07
N SER A 213 4.97 3.83 -15.11
CA SER A 213 4.65 3.09 -16.33
C SER A 213 4.56 1.58 -16.07
N VAL A 214 5.49 1.03 -15.28
CA VAL A 214 5.47 -0.38 -14.86
C VAL A 214 4.19 -0.69 -14.07
N LEU A 215 3.88 0.15 -13.08
CA LEU A 215 2.66 0.01 -12.27
C LEU A 215 1.40 0.12 -13.11
N TYR A 216 1.33 1.09 -14.02
CA TYR A 216 0.16 1.27 -14.88
C TYR A 216 -0.04 0.10 -15.85
N ALA A 217 1.04 -0.50 -16.36
CA ALA A 217 0.96 -1.70 -17.20
C ALA A 217 0.38 -2.92 -16.43
N MET A 218 0.70 -3.06 -15.14
CA MET A 218 0.04 -4.06 -14.28
C MET A 218 -1.46 -3.77 -14.11
N VAL A 219 -1.85 -2.49 -13.94
CA VAL A 219 -3.27 -2.08 -13.86
C VAL A 219 -4.00 -2.39 -15.17
N GLN A 220 -3.39 -2.08 -16.32
CA GLN A 220 -3.93 -2.39 -17.65
C GLN A 220 -4.17 -3.89 -17.80
N ARG A 221 -3.19 -4.73 -17.42
CA ARG A 221 -3.33 -6.19 -17.43
C ARG A 221 -4.52 -6.67 -16.61
N VAL A 222 -4.65 -6.23 -15.36
CA VAL A 222 -5.72 -6.72 -14.47
C VAL A 222 -7.10 -6.21 -14.90
N THR A 223 -7.17 -4.99 -15.43
CA THR A 223 -8.43 -4.37 -15.84
C THR A 223 -8.86 -4.72 -17.27
N GLY A 224 -8.06 -5.51 -17.99
CA GLY A 224 -8.32 -5.89 -19.38
C GLY A 224 -8.29 -4.70 -20.35
N ARG A 225 -7.57 -3.62 -19.98
CA ARG A 225 -7.37 -2.44 -20.83
C ARG A 225 -6.02 -2.57 -21.54
N PRO A 226 -5.95 -2.30 -22.85
CA PRO A 226 -4.67 -2.21 -23.55
C PRO A 226 -3.85 -1.03 -23.05
#